data_AF-A0A4R2KG33-F1
#
_entry.id   AF-A0A4R2KG33-F1
#
_cell.length_a   1.000
_cell.length_b   1.000
_cell.length_c   1.000
_cell.angle_alpha   90.00
_cell.angle_beta   90.00
_cell.angle_gamma   90.00
#
_symmetry.space_group_name_H-M   'P 1'
#
loop_
_entity.id
_entity.type
_entity.pdbx_description
1 polymer ?
#
loop_
_entity_poly.entity_id
_entity_poly.type
_entity_poly.pdbx_seq_one_letter_code
_entity_poly.pdbx_strand_id
1 'polypeptide(L)'
;MEEITEEKVRGEWYRSSIQERRELGMFALKTLMTLNSGGFVVLLTFLGNSSAQTAFLVTLGAIKLAMLSFLAGIVLAFLVIALAYVVALTSNPYTGRTALADWFVIPAYLIIAWLSLAAFSFAVWTVLSGVEVR
;
A
#
# COMPACT_ATOMS: atom_id res chain seq x y z
N MET A 1 -19.63 42.55 -3.54
CA MET A 1 -19.89 41.21 -2.99
C MET A 1 -20.01 40.28 -4.17
N GLU A 2 -19.14 39.30 -4.28
CA GLU A 2 -19.21 38.32 -5.38
C GLU A 2 -20.43 37.43 -5.15
N GLU A 3 -21.30 37.28 -6.15
CA GLU A 3 -22.55 36.56 -6.02
C GLU A 3 -22.25 35.05 -5.93
N ILE A 4 -22.43 34.49 -4.73
CA ILE A 4 -22.24 33.05 -4.47
C ILE A 4 -23.41 32.32 -5.13
N THR A 5 -23.18 31.81 -6.33
CA THR A 5 -24.14 30.99 -7.08
C THR A 5 -24.06 29.55 -6.61
N GLU A 6 -25.19 28.84 -6.51
CA GLU A 6 -25.23 27.42 -6.10
C GLU A 6 -24.30 26.53 -6.94
N GLU A 7 -24.11 26.87 -8.21
CA GLU A 7 -23.20 26.18 -9.13
C GLU A 7 -21.73 26.31 -8.73
N LYS A 8 -21.30 27.48 -8.24
CA LYS A 8 -19.94 27.68 -7.69
C LYS A 8 -19.73 26.85 -6.43
N VAL A 9 -20.71 26.82 -5.52
CA VAL A 9 -20.64 26.03 -4.28
C VAL A 9 -20.56 24.53 -4.59
N ARG A 10 -21.36 24.02 -5.54
CA ARG A 10 -21.27 22.63 -6.00
C ARG A 10 -19.92 22.31 -6.65
N GLY A 11 -19.38 23.22 -7.46
CA GLY A 11 -18.08 23.05 -8.10
C GLY A 11 -16.93 22.99 -7.09
N GLU A 12 -16.95 23.84 -6.07
CA GLU A 12 -15.98 23.82 -4.97
C GLU A 12 -16.09 22.54 -4.14
N TRP A 13 -17.30 22.10 -3.79
CA TRP A 13 -17.51 20.85 -3.07
C TRP A 13 -17.01 19.64 -3.87
N TYR A 14 -17.27 19.61 -5.19
CA TYR A 14 -16.77 18.55 -6.06
C TYR A 14 -15.24 18.51 -6.10
N ARG A 15 -14.58 19.67 -6.22
CA ARG A 15 -13.10 19.78 -6.19
C ARG A 15 -12.53 19.33 -4.84
N SER A 16 -13.12 19.76 -3.73
CA SER A 16 -12.71 19.36 -2.38
C SER A 16 -12.81 17.84 -2.20
N SER A 17 -13.94 17.25 -2.58
CA SER A 17 -14.16 15.80 -2.45
C SER A 17 -13.21 14.95 -3.30
N ILE A 18 -12.82 15.42 -4.50
CA ILE A 18 -11.81 14.74 -5.32
C ILE A 18 -10.43 14.81 -4.66
N GLN A 19 -10.08 15.98 -4.12
CA GLN A 19 -8.78 16.17 -3.46
C GLN A 19 -8.67 15.27 -2.22
N GLU A 20 -9.70 15.22 -1.37
CA GLU A 20 -9.74 14.33 -0.20
C GLU A 20 -9.57 12.86 -0.58
N ARG A 21 -10.28 12.39 -1.63
CA ARG A 21 -10.14 11.00 -2.11
C ARG A 21 -8.73 10.69 -2.59
N ARG A 22 -8.08 11.63 -3.27
CA ARG A 22 -6.69 11.49 -3.73
C ARG A 22 -5.72 11.42 -2.56
N GLU A 23 -5.91 12.27 -1.56
CA GLU A 23 -5.08 12.30 -0.36
C GLU A 23 -5.22 11.00 0.44
N LEU A 24 -6.45 10.50 0.62
CA LEU A 24 -6.71 9.21 1.26
C LEU A 24 -6.05 8.04 0.51
N GLY A 25 -6.15 8.00 -0.82
CA GLY A 25 -5.49 6.97 -1.63
C GLY A 25 -3.96 6.99 -1.51
N MET A 26 -3.37 8.19 -1.56
CA MET A 26 -1.94 8.39 -1.33
C MET A 26 -1.51 7.98 0.08
N PHE A 27 -2.31 8.32 1.09
CA PHE A 27 -2.06 7.95 2.48
C PHE A 27 -2.10 6.42 2.67
N ALA A 28 -3.07 5.73 2.08
CA ALA A 28 -3.18 4.28 2.13
C ALA A 28 -1.96 3.60 1.50
N LEU A 29 -1.52 4.05 0.32
CA LEU A 29 -0.33 3.51 -0.36
C LEU A 29 0.95 3.74 0.43
N LYS A 30 1.13 4.94 0.98
CA LYS A 30 2.26 5.24 1.88
C LYS A 30 2.24 4.32 3.09
N THR A 31 1.08 4.13 3.70
CA THR A 31 0.91 3.24 4.87
C THR A 31 1.29 1.80 4.51
N LEU A 32 0.81 1.25 3.40
CA LEU A 32 1.17 -0.11 2.95
C LEU A 32 2.67 -0.27 2.68
N MET A 33 3.28 0.72 2.03
CA MET A 33 4.74 0.72 1.81
C MET A 33 5.51 0.79 3.13
N THR A 34 5.13 1.69 4.04
CA THR A 34 5.78 1.87 5.34
C THR A 34 5.62 0.64 6.22
N LEU A 35 4.45 0.00 6.25
CA LEU A 35 4.21 -1.22 7.00
C LEU A 35 5.09 -2.37 6.48
N ASN A 36 5.05 -2.66 5.18
CA ASN A 36 5.84 -3.76 4.62
C ASN A 36 7.35 -3.52 4.72
N SER A 37 7.82 -2.31 4.45
CA SER A 37 9.25 -1.97 4.58
C SER A 37 9.72 -1.95 6.03
N GLY A 38 8.91 -1.42 6.96
CA GLY A 38 9.20 -1.45 8.39
C GLY A 38 9.31 -2.87 8.92
N GLY A 39 8.35 -3.75 8.59
CA GLY A 39 8.40 -5.16 8.96
C GLY A 39 9.64 -5.88 8.42
N PHE A 40 10.02 -5.58 7.17
CA PHE A 40 11.22 -6.13 6.55
C PHE A 40 12.50 -5.69 7.28
N VAL A 41 12.62 -4.41 7.62
CA VAL A 41 13.78 -3.87 8.37
C VAL A 41 13.86 -4.48 9.76
N VAL A 42 12.75 -4.61 10.48
CA VAL A 42 12.72 -5.24 11.81
C VAL A 42 13.24 -6.68 11.75
N LEU A 43 12.86 -7.46 10.74
CA LEU A 43 13.38 -8.83 10.57
C LEU A 43 14.89 -8.85 10.25
N LEU A 44 15.37 -7.93 9.42
CA LEU A 44 16.80 -7.79 9.16
C LEU A 44 17.58 -7.42 10.41
N THR A 45 17.05 -6.50 11.22
CA THR A 45 17.65 -6.13 12.50
C THR A 45 17.68 -7.31 13.46
N PHE A 46 16.61 -8.10 13.51
CA PHE A 46 16.58 -9.33 14.31
C PHE A 46 17.62 -10.34 13.85
N LEU A 47 17.76 -10.58 12.54
CA LEU A 47 18.80 -11.45 11.99
C LEU A 47 20.23 -10.95 12.27
N GLY A 48 20.45 -9.64 12.23
CA GLY A 48 21.74 -9.04 12.59
C GLY A 48 22.08 -9.24 14.07
N ASN A 49 21.07 -9.21 14.94
CA ASN A 49 21.22 -9.32 16.39
C ASN A 49 21.04 -10.74 16.95
N SER A 50 20.61 -11.73 16.16
CA SER A 50 20.40 -13.11 16.65
C SER A 50 21.70 -13.83 17.08
N SER A 51 22.86 -13.19 16.88
CA SER A 51 24.14 -13.61 17.46
C SER A 51 24.28 -13.24 18.95
N ALA A 52 23.51 -12.27 19.44
CA ALA A 52 23.37 -11.96 20.86
C ALA A 52 22.31 -12.88 21.49
N GLN A 53 22.51 -13.30 22.73
CA GLN A 53 21.61 -14.23 23.44
C GLN A 53 20.17 -13.68 23.55
N THR A 54 19.30 -14.02 22.61
CA THR A 54 17.87 -13.70 22.68
C THR A 54 17.10 -14.81 23.40
N ALA A 55 16.14 -14.44 24.26
CA ALA A 55 15.25 -15.37 24.96
C ALA A 55 14.25 -16.08 24.02
N PHE A 56 14.08 -15.55 22.81
CA PHE A 56 13.20 -16.08 21.77
C PHE A 56 14.04 -16.52 20.58
N LEU A 57 13.70 -17.67 20.01
CA LEU A 57 14.33 -18.21 18.81
C LEU A 57 13.25 -18.29 17.73
N VAL A 58 13.45 -17.56 16.64
CA VAL A 58 12.56 -17.64 15.47
C VAL A 58 13.21 -18.55 14.45
N THR A 59 12.46 -19.53 13.96
CA THR A 59 13.00 -20.46 12.96
C THR A 59 13.42 -19.70 11.69
N LEU A 60 14.62 -20.01 11.17
CA LEU A 60 15.17 -19.34 9.99
C LEU A 60 14.24 -19.46 8.76
N GLY A 61 13.48 -20.56 8.67
CA GLY A 61 12.46 -20.76 7.65
C GLY A 61 11.34 -19.73 7.72
N ALA A 62 10.80 -19.48 8.91
CA ALA A 62 9.74 -18.48 9.12
C ALA A 62 10.23 -17.07 8.76
N ILE A 63 11.47 -16.72 9.14
CA ILE A 63 12.06 -15.41 8.80
C ILE A 63 12.16 -15.24 7.28
N LYS A 64 12.70 -16.23 6.56
CA LYS A 64 12.84 -16.16 5.09
C LYS A 64 11.49 -16.00 4.40
N LEU A 65 10.49 -16.78 4.82
CA LEU A 65 9.14 -16.73 4.24
C LEU A 65 8.48 -15.36 4.51
N ALA A 66 8.62 -14.84 5.72
CA ALA A 66 8.09 -13.53 6.08
C ALA A 66 8.79 -12.39 5.31
N MET A 67 10.11 -12.44 5.16
CA MET A 67 10.87 -11.47 4.35
C MET A 67 10.42 -11.47 2.89
N LEU A 68 10.23 -12.66 2.28
CA LEU A 68 9.71 -12.77 0.91
C LEU A 68 8.30 -12.19 0.80
N SER A 69 7.45 -12.42 1.81
CA SER A 69 6.08 -11.93 1.83
C SER A 69 6.02 -10.40 1.99
N PHE A 70 6.83 -9.80 2.86
CA PHE A 70 6.98 -8.35 2.93
C PHE A 70 7.50 -7.75 1.63
N LEU A 71 8.49 -8.40 0.99
CA LEU A 71 9.02 -7.94 -0.30
C LEU A 71 7.94 -7.99 -1.39
N ALA A 72 7.14 -9.06 -1.45
CA ALA A 72 6.00 -9.16 -2.35
C ALA A 72 4.98 -8.04 -2.09
N GLY A 73 4.69 -7.74 -0.82
CA GLY A 73 3.82 -6.63 -0.43
C GLY A 73 4.32 -5.27 -0.93
N ILE A 74 5.63 -5.00 -0.85
CA ILE A 74 6.27 -3.79 -1.38
C ILE A 74 6.13 -3.72 -2.91
N VAL A 75 6.44 -4.82 -3.61
CA VAL A 75 6.36 -4.88 -5.08
C VAL A 75 4.93 -4.64 -5.56
N LEU A 76 3.93 -5.21 -4.89
CA LEU A 76 2.52 -4.97 -5.18
C LEU A 76 2.14 -3.50 -4.98
N ALA A 77 2.59 -2.86 -3.90
CA ALA A 77 2.34 -1.44 -3.67
C ALA A 77 2.99 -0.56 -4.76
N PHE A 78 4.21 -0.90 -5.21
CA PHE A 78 4.86 -0.26 -6.36
C PHE A 78 4.07 -0.46 -7.66
N LEU A 79 3.52 -1.65 -7.87
CA LEU A 79 2.74 -1.97 -9.06
C LEU A 79 1.45 -1.14 -9.12
N VAL A 80 0.81 -0.86 -7.98
CA VAL A 80 -0.34 0.08 -7.93
C VAL A 80 0.10 1.49 -8.38
N ILE A 81 1.23 1.99 -7.88
CA ILE A 81 1.75 3.31 -8.27
C ILE A 81 2.08 3.34 -9.76
N ALA A 82 2.74 2.30 -10.29
CA ALA A 82 3.09 2.21 -11.70
C ALA A 82 1.83 2.22 -12.59
N LEU A 83 0.82 1.44 -12.23
CA LEU A 83 -0.45 1.43 -12.97
C LEU A 83 -1.19 2.77 -12.86
N ALA A 84 -1.20 3.41 -11.69
CA ALA A 84 -1.75 4.75 -11.49
C ALA A 84 -1.06 5.80 -12.38
N TYR A 85 0.26 5.69 -12.51
CA TYR A 85 1.05 6.56 -13.38
C TYR A 85 0.72 6.36 -14.86
N VAL A 86 0.62 5.12 -15.32
CA VAL A 86 0.23 4.80 -16.72
C VAL A 86 -1.19 5.30 -17.04
N VAL A 87 -2.12 5.14 -16.11
CA VAL A 87 -3.49 5.67 -16.27
C VAL A 87 -3.49 7.19 -16.32
N ALA A 88 -2.70 7.85 -15.46
CA ALA A 88 -2.57 9.31 -15.50
C ALA A 88 -2.01 9.82 -16.86
N LEU A 89 -1.01 9.13 -17.43
CA LEU A 89 -0.44 9.48 -18.74
C LEU A 89 -1.42 9.35 -19.90
N THR A 90 -2.38 8.43 -19.78
CA THR A 90 -3.38 8.16 -20.82
C THR A 90 -4.71 8.88 -20.59
N SER A 91 -4.80 9.68 -19.53
CA SER A 91 -5.96 10.51 -19.23
C SER A 91 -5.97 11.77 -20.10
N ASN A 92 -7.08 12.03 -20.79
CA ASN A 92 -7.24 13.28 -21.54
C ASN A 92 -7.79 14.37 -20.60
N PRO A 93 -7.01 15.45 -20.33
CA PRO A 93 -7.40 16.49 -19.38
C PRO A 93 -8.61 17.31 -19.84
N TYR A 94 -8.96 17.28 -21.13
CA TYR A 94 -10.07 18.08 -21.69
C TYR A 94 -11.40 17.35 -21.73
N THR A 95 -11.39 16.02 -21.80
CA THR A 95 -12.63 15.20 -21.88
C THR A 95 -12.92 14.43 -20.61
N GLY A 96 -11.98 14.41 -19.64
CA GLY A 96 -12.10 13.62 -18.41
C GLY A 96 -12.15 12.10 -18.67
N ARG A 97 -11.93 11.66 -19.91
CA ARG A 97 -11.90 10.25 -20.29
C ARG A 97 -10.48 9.72 -20.21
N THR A 98 -10.34 8.65 -19.44
CA THR A 98 -9.17 7.77 -19.41
C THR A 98 -9.24 6.83 -20.62
N ALA A 99 -8.09 6.50 -21.23
CA ALA A 99 -8.05 5.52 -22.32
C ALA A 99 -8.41 4.09 -21.84
N LEU A 100 -8.24 3.85 -20.54
CA LEU A 100 -8.61 2.61 -19.87
C LEU A 100 -9.92 2.83 -19.10
N ALA A 101 -10.88 1.93 -19.28
CA ALA A 101 -12.16 2.05 -18.59
C ALA A 101 -11.98 1.97 -17.06
N ASP A 102 -12.41 3.02 -16.36
CA ASP A 102 -12.31 3.15 -14.90
C ASP A 102 -12.90 1.94 -14.15
N TRP A 103 -13.92 1.31 -14.74
CA TRP A 103 -14.55 0.09 -14.23
C TRP A 103 -13.58 -1.09 -14.05
N PHE A 104 -12.51 -1.18 -14.82
CA PHE A 104 -11.48 -2.23 -14.67
C PHE A 104 -10.31 -1.79 -13.80
N VAL A 105 -9.93 -0.52 -13.92
CA VAL A 105 -8.77 0.05 -13.23
C VAL A 105 -8.99 0.13 -11.72
N ILE A 106 -10.18 0.59 -11.29
CA ILE A 106 -10.49 0.78 -9.88
C ILE A 106 -10.50 -0.56 -9.11
N PRO A 107 -11.18 -1.63 -9.58
CA PRO A 107 -11.11 -2.94 -8.92
C PRO A 107 -9.70 -3.51 -8.90
N ALA A 108 -8.89 -3.30 -9.96
CA ALA A 108 -7.51 -3.76 -9.99
C ALA A 108 -6.68 -3.13 -8.86
N TYR A 109 -6.79 -1.82 -8.65
CA TYR A 109 -6.10 -1.15 -7.52
C TYR A 109 -6.52 -1.71 -6.18
N LEU A 110 -7.82 -1.91 -5.98
CA LEU A 110 -8.34 -2.47 -4.74
C LEU A 110 -7.81 -3.89 -4.50
N ILE A 111 -7.86 -4.76 -5.52
CA ILE A 111 -7.38 -6.14 -5.42
C ILE A 111 -5.89 -6.15 -5.07
N ILE A 112 -5.07 -5.37 -5.77
CA ILE A 112 -3.62 -5.33 -5.53
C ILE A 112 -3.30 -4.76 -4.14
N ALA A 113 -4.02 -3.72 -3.70
CA ALA A 113 -3.85 -3.17 -2.36
C ALA A 113 -4.24 -4.18 -1.26
N TRP A 114 -5.35 -4.91 -1.45
CA TRP A 114 -5.76 -5.98 -0.55
C TRP A 114 -4.75 -7.13 -0.52
N LEU A 115 -4.18 -7.52 -1.67
CA LEU A 115 -3.12 -8.52 -1.74
C LEU A 115 -1.86 -8.06 -1.00
N SER A 116 -1.48 -6.78 -1.10
CA SER A 116 -0.35 -6.20 -0.35
C SER A 116 -0.59 -6.25 1.17
N LEU A 117 -1.81 -5.92 1.62
CA LEU A 117 -2.19 -6.02 3.03
C LEU A 117 -2.25 -7.47 3.53
N ALA A 118 -2.74 -8.38 2.69
CA ALA A 118 -2.77 -9.81 3.00
C ALA A 118 -1.36 -10.39 3.10
N ALA A 119 -0.44 -9.98 2.22
CA ALA A 119 0.97 -10.34 2.29
C ALA A 119 1.61 -9.84 3.60
N PHE A 120 1.39 -8.58 3.97
CA PHE A 120 1.84 -8.04 5.26
C PHE A 120 1.31 -8.88 6.44
N SER A 121 0.00 -9.14 6.46
CA SER A 121 -0.64 -9.88 7.56
C SER A 121 -0.14 -11.32 7.64
N PHE A 122 0.06 -11.97 6.49
CA PHE A 122 0.63 -13.32 6.41
C PHE A 122 2.09 -13.36 6.86
N ALA A 123 2.89 -12.36 6.51
CA ALA A 123 4.28 -12.24 6.97
C ALA A 123 4.33 -12.13 8.51
N VAL A 124 3.51 -11.25 9.09
CA VAL A 124 3.41 -11.10 10.56
C VAL A 124 2.97 -12.39 11.21
N TRP A 125 1.91 -13.03 10.69
CA TRP A 125 1.42 -14.32 11.19
C TRP A 125 2.51 -15.40 11.17
N THR A 126 3.24 -15.51 10.06
CA THR A 126 4.33 -16.48 9.88
C THR A 126 5.42 -16.27 10.94
N VAL A 127 5.83 -15.02 11.16
CA VAL A 127 6.82 -14.69 12.20
C VAL A 127 6.32 -15.09 13.57
N LEU A 128 5.09 -14.70 13.94
CA LEU A 128 4.51 -14.99 15.25
C LEU A 128 4.37 -16.50 15.50
N SER A 129 3.93 -17.26 14.49
CA SER A 129 3.80 -18.72 14.57
C SER A 129 5.14 -19.44 14.66
N GLY A 130 6.22 -18.81 14.19
CA GLY A 130 7.57 -19.36 14.19
C GLY A 130 8.40 -19.00 15.41
N VAL A 131 7.82 -18.29 16.40
CA VAL A 131 8.48 -17.96 17.67
C VAL A 131 8.45 -19.16 18.59
N GLU A 132 9.63 -19.66 18.96
CA GLU A 132 9.81 -20.65 20.00
C GLU A 132 10.40 -19.97 21.25
N VAL A 133 9.82 -20.29 22.41
CA VAL A 133 10.35 -19.86 23.72
C VAL A 133 11.46 -20.83 24.11
N ARG A 134 12.63 -20.29 24.42
CA ARG A 134 13.81 -21.07 24.80
C ARG A 134 13.79 -21.45 26.27
#